data_AF-A0A921JXG8-F1
#
_entry.id   AF-A0A921JXG8-F1
#
_cell.length_a   1.000
_cell.length_b   1.000
_cell.length_c   1.000
_cell.angle_alpha   90.00
_cell.angle_beta   90.00
_cell.angle_gamma   90.00
#
_symmetry.space_group_name_H-M   'P 1'
#
loop_
_entity.id
_entity.type
_entity.pdbx_description
1 polymer ?
#
loop_
_entity_poly.entity_id
_entity_poly.type
_entity_poly.pdbx_seq_one_letter_code
_entity_poly.pdbx_strand_id
1 'polypeptide(L)'
;MATETGIDPDELATCLRVLDDGGSLPADHPDSVALQRAVGHLFKEVKRQRRAAARQSRQKADQEVLERTATGSSGRIDDETAGIRLVSDVPGEIAGHLQRPQDCYICKAPYTQVDAFYHQLCPRCAALNRAKRDPKMDLRGKRALLTGGRAKIGMYIALMLLRAGAALTITTRFPRDAARRFSLMDDYDDWGNRLTVVGVDLRDPAQVTAVADEVAAAGPLDILINNAAQTV
;
A
#
# COMPACT_ATOMS: atom_id res chain seq x y z
N MET A 1 10.23 -18.73 34.90
CA MET A 1 8.88 -19.28 35.18
C MET A 1 8.03 -18.12 35.63
N ALA A 2 7.15 -17.60 34.78
CA ALA A 2 6.23 -16.52 35.16
C ALA A 2 5.19 -17.12 36.11
N THR A 3 5.13 -16.62 37.33
CA THR A 3 4.10 -16.95 38.30
C THR A 3 2.74 -16.53 37.74
N GLU A 4 1.88 -17.48 37.41
CA GLU A 4 0.49 -17.20 37.06
C GLU A 4 -0.18 -16.49 38.24
N THR A 5 -0.49 -15.21 38.07
CA THR A 5 -1.23 -14.41 39.04
C THR A 5 -2.70 -14.83 39.00
N GLY A 6 -3.03 -15.88 39.75
CA GLY A 6 -4.40 -16.31 40.02
C GLY A 6 -5.07 -15.52 41.15
N ILE A 7 -6.38 -15.69 41.32
CA ILE A 7 -7.12 -15.21 42.49
C ILE A 7 -6.76 -16.10 43.69
N ASP A 8 -6.65 -15.54 44.89
CA ASP A 8 -6.44 -16.30 46.12
C ASP A 8 -7.53 -17.39 46.27
N PRO A 9 -7.18 -18.66 46.54
CA PRO A 9 -8.16 -19.75 46.63
C PRO A 9 -9.27 -19.53 47.67
N ASP A 10 -8.96 -18.92 48.82
CA ASP A 10 -9.92 -18.70 49.90
C ASP A 10 -10.89 -17.55 49.55
N GLU A 11 -10.39 -16.53 48.85
CA GLU A 11 -11.22 -15.45 48.30
C GLU A 11 -12.15 -15.97 47.20
N LEU A 12 -11.65 -16.83 46.31
CA LEU A 12 -12.46 -17.44 45.24
C LEU A 12 -13.56 -18.35 45.83
N ALA A 13 -13.22 -19.18 46.82
CA ALA A 13 -14.19 -20.02 47.52
C ALA A 13 -15.28 -19.19 48.21
N THR A 14 -14.89 -18.06 48.82
CA THR A 14 -15.84 -17.12 49.42
C THR A 14 -16.76 -16.48 48.39
N CYS A 15 -16.21 -16.03 47.26
CA CYS A 15 -16.98 -15.45 46.15
C CYS A 15 -18.03 -16.42 45.60
N LEU A 16 -17.62 -17.68 45.34
CA LEU A 16 -18.52 -18.71 44.82
C LEU A 16 -19.67 -19.03 45.79
N ARG A 17 -19.37 -19.14 47.09
CA ARG A 17 -20.40 -19.32 48.12
C ARG A 17 -21.40 -18.15 48.17
N VAL A 18 -20.92 -16.92 48.12
CA VAL A 18 -21.79 -15.72 48.09
C VAL A 18 -22.68 -15.68 46.84
N LEU A 19 -22.16 -16.14 45.69
CA LEU A 19 -22.94 -16.24 44.45
C LEU A 19 -24.04 -17.29 44.55
N ASP A 20 -23.77 -18.46 45.16
CA ASP A 20 -24.76 -19.52 45.39
C ASP A 20 -25.85 -19.08 46.38
N ASP A 21 -25.45 -18.46 47.50
CA ASP A 21 -26.39 -17.93 48.50
C ASP A 21 -27.29 -16.85 47.89
N GLY A 22 -26.71 -15.94 47.09
CA GLY A 22 -27.44 -14.89 46.40
C GLY A 22 -28.43 -15.41 45.34
N GLY A 23 -28.15 -16.57 44.74
CA GLY A 23 -29.05 -17.25 43.80
C GLY A 23 -30.33 -17.78 44.47
N SER A 24 -30.34 -17.94 45.79
CA SER A 24 -31.48 -18.41 46.58
C SER A 24 -32.39 -17.27 47.08
N LEU A 25 -31.97 -16.01 46.94
CA LEU A 25 -32.76 -14.84 47.35
C LEU A 25 -33.85 -14.49 46.32
N PRO A 26 -34.95 -13.82 46.72
CA PRO A 26 -35.91 -13.24 45.78
C PRO A 26 -35.22 -12.33 44.77
N ALA A 27 -35.72 -12.33 43.52
CA ALA A 27 -35.05 -11.64 42.40
C ALA A 27 -34.96 -10.12 42.56
N ASP A 28 -35.85 -9.53 43.36
CA ASP A 28 -35.94 -8.11 43.70
C ASP A 28 -35.20 -7.74 44.99
N HIS A 29 -34.62 -8.71 45.72
CA HIS A 29 -33.82 -8.44 46.90
C HIS A 29 -32.58 -7.58 46.54
N PRO A 30 -32.24 -6.53 47.32
CA PRO A 30 -31.12 -5.63 47.01
C PRO A 30 -29.79 -6.35 46.71
N ASP A 31 -29.46 -7.37 47.51
CA ASP A 31 -28.22 -8.16 47.32
C ASP A 31 -28.28 -9.05 46.07
N SER A 32 -29.45 -9.63 45.75
CA SER A 32 -29.63 -10.40 44.51
C SER A 32 -29.45 -9.50 43.29
N VAL A 33 -30.02 -8.29 43.31
CA VAL A 33 -29.85 -7.29 42.25
C VAL A 33 -28.39 -6.85 42.11
N ALA A 34 -27.66 -6.67 43.23
CA ALA A 34 -26.24 -6.32 43.20
C ALA A 34 -25.39 -7.44 42.57
N LEU A 35 -25.61 -8.69 42.96
CA LEU A 35 -24.91 -9.86 42.40
C LEU A 35 -25.23 -10.07 40.92
N GLN A 36 -26.51 -9.97 40.52
CA GLN A 36 -26.93 -10.06 39.12
C GLN A 36 -26.23 -9.01 38.24
N ARG A 37 -26.09 -7.77 38.73
CA ARG A 37 -25.36 -6.69 38.02
C ARG A 37 -23.87 -7.00 37.92
N ALA A 38 -23.23 -7.47 38.99
CA ALA A 38 -21.81 -7.81 39.01
C ALA A 38 -21.49 -8.98 38.07
N VAL A 39 -22.25 -10.08 38.14
CA VAL A 39 -22.13 -11.23 37.24
C VAL A 39 -22.42 -10.82 35.79
N GLY A 40 -23.46 -10.02 35.57
CA GLY A 40 -23.81 -9.48 34.25
C GLY A 40 -22.69 -8.61 33.66
N HIS A 41 -22.03 -7.79 34.47
CA HIS A 41 -20.87 -7.00 34.07
C HIS A 41 -19.70 -7.91 33.70
N LEU A 42 -19.32 -8.85 34.57
CA LEU A 42 -18.23 -9.82 34.32
C LEU A 42 -18.48 -10.64 33.04
N PHE A 43 -19.69 -11.14 32.85
CA PHE A 43 -20.07 -11.88 31.65
C PHE A 43 -19.94 -11.01 30.38
N LYS A 44 -20.40 -9.76 30.42
CA LYS A 44 -20.25 -8.82 29.30
C LYS A 44 -18.78 -8.53 29.00
N GLU A 45 -17.95 -8.39 30.03
CA GLU A 45 -16.51 -8.18 29.91
C GLU A 45 -15.83 -9.37 29.23
N VAL A 46 -16.03 -10.59 29.73
CA VAL A 46 -15.47 -11.82 29.14
C VAL A 46 -15.95 -12.01 27.70
N LYS A 47 -17.24 -11.75 27.41
CA LYS A 47 -17.79 -11.82 26.05
C LYS A 47 -17.13 -10.79 25.13
N ARG A 48 -16.87 -9.57 25.61
CA ARG A 48 -16.16 -8.51 24.87
C ARG A 48 -14.72 -8.93 24.57
N GLN A 49 -14.00 -9.44 25.56
CA GLN A 49 -12.62 -9.92 25.41
C GLN A 49 -12.52 -11.07 24.40
N ARG A 50 -13.40 -12.07 24.49
CA ARG A 50 -13.45 -13.18 23.51
C ARG A 50 -13.70 -12.68 22.08
N ARG A 51 -14.62 -11.73 21.91
CA ARG A 51 -14.89 -11.11 20.60
C ARG A 51 -13.71 -10.30 20.08
N ALA A 52 -13.01 -9.56 20.95
CA ALA A 52 -11.82 -8.81 20.60
C ALA A 52 -10.67 -9.73 20.18
N ALA A 53 -10.41 -10.79 20.96
CA ALA A 53 -9.40 -11.79 20.64
C ALA A 53 -9.68 -12.50 19.31
N ALA A 54 -10.93 -12.92 19.09
CA ALA A 54 -11.34 -13.51 17.81
C ALA A 54 -11.17 -12.54 16.64
N ARG A 55 -11.49 -11.25 16.82
CA ARG A 55 -11.27 -10.21 15.79
C ARG A 55 -9.77 -10.03 15.51
N GLN A 56 -8.94 -9.96 16.55
CA GLN A 56 -7.51 -9.77 16.43
C GLN A 56 -6.83 -10.94 15.72
N SER A 57 -7.22 -12.18 16.05
CA SER A 57 -6.72 -13.37 15.36
C SER A 57 -7.05 -13.36 13.86
N ARG A 58 -8.28 -12.99 13.48
CA ARG A 58 -8.68 -12.83 12.07
C ARG A 58 -7.87 -11.74 11.36
N GLN A 59 -7.74 -10.58 11.99
CA GLN A 59 -6.99 -9.46 11.44
C GLN A 59 -5.50 -9.81 11.25
N LYS A 60 -4.91 -10.55 12.20
CA LYS A 60 -3.53 -11.03 12.09
C LYS A 60 -3.36 -11.98 10.90
N ALA A 61 -4.25 -12.97 10.75
CA ALA A 61 -4.20 -13.90 9.63
C ALA A 61 -4.39 -13.20 8.28
N ASP A 62 -5.33 -12.25 8.19
CA ASP A 62 -5.53 -11.44 6.98
C ASP A 62 -4.28 -10.60 6.68
N GLN A 63 -3.68 -9.96 7.69
CA GLN A 63 -2.45 -9.18 7.52
C GLN A 63 -1.28 -10.04 7.03
N GLU A 64 -1.12 -11.27 7.54
CA GLU A 64 -0.09 -12.20 7.09
C GLU A 64 -0.23 -12.55 5.60
N VAL A 65 -1.46 -12.64 5.08
CA VAL A 65 -1.71 -12.82 3.63
C VAL A 65 -1.30 -11.59 2.84
N LEU A 66 -1.65 -10.39 3.30
CA LEU A 66 -1.33 -9.14 2.61
C LEU A 66 0.18 -8.86 2.60
N GLU A 67 0.87 -9.14 3.70
CA GLU A 67 2.31 -8.93 3.87
C GLU A 67 3.15 -9.74 2.89
N ARG A 68 2.64 -10.89 2.45
CA ARG A 68 3.29 -11.76 1.45
C ARG A 68 3.22 -11.20 0.02
N THR A 69 2.37 -10.22 -0.23
CA THR A 69 2.20 -9.68 -1.59
C THR A 69 3.27 -8.65 -1.91
N ALA A 70 3.61 -8.51 -3.20
CA ALA A 70 4.59 -7.51 -3.65
C ALA A 70 4.20 -6.07 -3.25
N THR A 71 2.90 -5.74 -3.35
CA THR A 71 2.40 -4.38 -3.09
C THR A 71 2.00 -4.13 -1.64
N GLY A 72 1.75 -5.19 -0.86
CA GLY A 72 1.25 -5.13 0.52
C GLY A 72 2.32 -5.38 1.59
N SER A 73 3.51 -5.85 1.20
CA SER A 73 4.63 -6.01 2.11
C SER A 73 5.09 -4.68 2.72
N SER A 74 5.35 -4.69 4.03
CA SER A 74 6.03 -3.63 4.77
C SER A 74 7.48 -3.42 4.34
N GLY A 75 8.09 -4.45 3.73
CA GLY A 75 9.41 -4.38 3.09
C GLY A 75 9.41 -3.70 1.73
N ARG A 76 8.25 -3.19 1.26
CA ARG A 76 8.15 -2.44 0.01
C ARG A 76 8.97 -1.15 0.07
N ILE A 77 10.08 -1.14 -0.65
CA ILE A 77 10.90 0.05 -0.87
C ILE A 77 10.50 0.67 -2.21
N ASP A 78 9.80 1.80 -2.17
CA ASP A 78 9.46 2.61 -3.34
C ASP A 78 10.65 3.55 -3.69
N ASP A 79 11.85 2.98 -3.92
CA ASP A 79 13.04 3.71 -4.37
C ASP A 79 13.54 3.17 -5.72
N GLU A 80 13.35 3.97 -6.76
CA GLU A 80 13.74 3.65 -8.14
C GLU A 80 15.25 3.52 -8.32
N THR A 81 16.04 4.16 -7.46
CA THR A 81 17.50 4.21 -7.57
C THR A 81 18.20 3.05 -6.90
N ALA A 82 17.51 2.33 -6.02
CA ALA A 82 18.02 1.13 -5.39
C ALA A 82 17.85 -0.14 -6.25
N GLY A 83 17.15 -0.04 -7.39
CA GLY A 83 16.94 -1.17 -8.31
C GLY A 83 16.08 -2.31 -7.75
N ILE A 84 15.46 -2.13 -6.58
CA ILE A 84 14.66 -3.16 -5.93
C ILE A 84 13.36 -3.32 -6.72
N ARG A 85 13.26 -4.43 -7.48
CA ARG A 85 12.03 -4.75 -8.19
C ARG A 85 10.95 -5.08 -7.17
N LEU A 86 9.76 -4.53 -7.38
CA LEU A 86 8.57 -4.93 -6.65
C LEU A 86 8.23 -6.38 -7.02
N VAL A 87 8.71 -7.33 -6.24
CA VAL A 87 8.50 -8.77 -6.45
C VAL A 87 7.70 -9.35 -5.29
N SER A 88 6.96 -10.42 -5.57
CA SER A 88 6.34 -11.23 -4.52
C SER A 88 7.24 -12.43 -4.26
N ASP A 89 7.44 -12.74 -2.98
CA ASP A 89 8.13 -13.96 -2.56
C ASP A 89 7.22 -15.20 -2.60
N VAL A 90 5.96 -15.03 -3.05
CA VAL A 90 5.00 -16.12 -3.16
C VAL A 90 5.21 -16.88 -4.47
N PRO A 91 5.36 -18.22 -4.42
CA PRO A 91 5.32 -19.03 -5.63
C PRO A 91 3.90 -19.06 -6.22
N GLY A 92 3.76 -18.64 -7.47
CA GLY A 92 2.48 -18.63 -8.20
C GLY A 92 1.72 -17.30 -8.11
N GLU A 93 0.45 -17.32 -8.50
CA GLU A 93 -0.35 -16.09 -8.68
C GLU A 93 -1.16 -15.66 -7.44
N ILE A 94 -1.22 -16.49 -6.40
CA ILE A 94 -2.14 -16.31 -5.27
C ILE A 94 -1.36 -16.28 -3.95
N ALA A 95 -1.44 -15.14 -3.24
CA ALA A 95 -0.88 -14.96 -1.90
C ALA A 95 -1.75 -15.56 -0.79
N GLY A 96 -2.98 -15.99 -1.06
CA GLY A 96 -3.82 -16.68 -0.08
C GLY A 96 -5.25 -16.17 -0.06
N HIS A 97 -5.96 -16.47 1.02
CA HIS A 97 -7.36 -16.12 1.19
C HIS A 97 -7.58 -15.39 2.50
N LEU A 98 -8.24 -14.24 2.43
CA LEU A 98 -8.69 -13.49 3.60
C LEU A 98 -9.90 -14.19 4.24
N GLN A 99 -9.96 -14.12 5.57
CA GLN A 99 -11.10 -14.54 6.37
C GLN A 99 -12.24 -13.53 6.29
N ARG A 100 -11.94 -12.26 6.01
CA ARG A 100 -12.93 -11.23 5.71
C ARG A 100 -12.79 -10.74 4.27
N PRO A 101 -13.90 -10.59 3.53
CA PRO A 101 -13.83 -9.97 2.22
C PRO A 101 -13.38 -8.51 2.36
N GLN A 102 -12.58 -8.07 1.39
CA GLN A 102 -12.27 -6.65 1.18
C GLN A 102 -12.77 -6.23 -0.21
N ASP A 103 -12.94 -4.92 -0.42
CA ASP A 103 -13.42 -4.40 -1.69
C ASP A 103 -12.27 -4.13 -2.66
N CYS A 104 -12.44 -4.55 -3.92
CA CYS A 104 -11.46 -4.28 -4.96
C CYS A 104 -11.29 -2.77 -5.17
N TYR A 105 -10.06 -2.26 -5.19
CA TYR A 105 -9.78 -0.84 -5.39
C TYR A 105 -10.38 -0.29 -6.69
N ILE A 106 -10.43 -1.11 -7.75
CA ILE A 106 -10.96 -0.73 -9.07
C ILE A 106 -12.47 -0.93 -9.16
N CYS A 107 -12.96 -2.18 -9.11
CA CYS A 107 -14.36 -2.48 -9.40
C CYS A 107 -15.28 -2.53 -8.17
N LYS A 108 -14.73 -2.34 -6.96
CA LYS A 108 -15.44 -2.39 -5.68
C LYS A 108 -16.14 -3.72 -5.35
N ALA A 109 -15.94 -4.77 -6.16
CA ALA A 109 -16.47 -6.10 -5.85
C ALA A 109 -15.74 -6.69 -4.63
N PRO A 110 -16.46 -7.32 -3.69
CA PRO A 110 -15.86 -7.99 -2.55
C PRO A 110 -15.09 -9.24 -3.01
N TYR A 111 -13.94 -9.49 -2.39
CA TYR A 111 -13.12 -10.67 -2.67
C TYR A 111 -12.31 -11.11 -1.45
N THR A 112 -11.93 -12.38 -1.42
CA THR A 112 -11.07 -12.97 -0.38
C THR A 112 -9.78 -13.55 -0.95
N GLN A 113 -9.78 -14.03 -2.20
CA GLN A 113 -8.58 -14.56 -2.86
C GLN A 113 -7.64 -13.41 -3.26
N VAL A 114 -6.44 -13.38 -2.70
CA VAL A 114 -5.45 -12.30 -2.87
C VAL A 114 -4.41 -12.69 -3.92
N ASP A 115 -4.18 -11.82 -4.90
CA ASP A 115 -3.13 -11.98 -5.91
C ASP A 115 -1.74 -11.81 -5.28
N ALA A 116 -0.75 -12.57 -5.76
CA ALA A 116 0.63 -12.52 -5.26
C ALA A 116 1.25 -11.13 -5.41
N PHE A 117 0.91 -10.39 -6.46
CA PHE A 117 1.39 -9.05 -6.69
C PHE A 117 0.49 -8.00 -6.04
N TYR A 118 -0.82 -8.06 -6.30
CA TYR A 118 -1.78 -6.99 -5.98
C TYR A 118 -2.67 -7.34 -4.78
N HIS A 119 -2.39 -6.76 -3.62
CA HIS A 119 -3.21 -6.99 -2.41
C HIS A 119 -4.55 -6.27 -2.36
N GLN A 120 -4.76 -5.27 -3.23
CA GLN A 120 -5.97 -4.42 -3.25
C GLN A 120 -6.88 -4.69 -4.46
N LEU A 121 -6.57 -5.69 -5.30
CA LEU A 121 -7.34 -6.01 -6.49
C LEU A 121 -7.95 -7.40 -6.39
N CYS A 122 -9.22 -7.53 -6.77
CA CYS A 122 -9.83 -8.85 -6.95
C CYS A 122 -9.12 -9.61 -8.09
N PRO A 123 -9.25 -10.96 -8.16
CA PRO A 123 -8.53 -11.77 -9.14
C PRO A 123 -8.67 -11.30 -10.60
N ARG A 124 -9.88 -10.89 -11.00
CA ARG A 124 -10.13 -10.37 -12.35
C ARG A 124 -9.35 -9.08 -12.64
N CYS A 125 -9.39 -8.12 -11.71
CA CYS A 125 -8.69 -6.85 -11.86
C CYS A 125 -7.17 -7.03 -11.78
N ALA A 126 -6.68 -7.92 -10.92
CA ALA A 126 -5.27 -8.24 -10.80
C ALA A 126 -4.71 -8.85 -12.09
N ALA A 127 -5.41 -9.86 -12.65
CA ALA A 127 -5.03 -10.49 -13.91
C ALA A 127 -4.97 -9.48 -15.07
N LEU A 128 -5.98 -8.60 -15.19
CA LEU A 128 -5.99 -7.54 -16.20
C LEU A 128 -4.79 -6.59 -16.06
N ASN A 129 -4.44 -6.19 -14.83
CA ASN A 129 -3.33 -5.27 -14.61
C ASN A 129 -1.97 -5.94 -14.80
N ARG A 130 -1.80 -7.21 -14.43
CA ARG A 130 -0.59 -8.00 -14.76
C ARG A 130 -0.39 -8.08 -16.27
N ALA A 131 -1.43 -8.42 -17.02
CA ALA A 131 -1.36 -8.50 -18.48
C ALA A 131 -0.96 -7.17 -19.15
N LYS A 132 -1.21 -6.03 -18.49
CA LYS A 132 -0.88 -4.69 -18.97
C LYS A 132 0.41 -4.11 -18.39
N ARG A 133 1.13 -4.84 -17.53
CA ARG A 133 2.31 -4.33 -16.83
C ARG A 133 3.56 -4.27 -17.71
N ASP A 134 3.79 -5.31 -18.49
CA ASP A 134 5.01 -5.49 -19.29
C ASP A 134 4.91 -5.26 -20.82
N PRO A 135 3.76 -4.88 -21.44
CA PRO A 135 3.75 -4.55 -22.86
C PRO A 135 4.80 -3.49 -23.20
N LYS A 136 5.63 -3.80 -24.20
CA LYS A 136 6.62 -2.88 -24.76
C LYS A 136 6.07 -2.24 -26.03
N MET A 137 6.46 -0.99 -26.25
CA MET A 137 6.18 -0.25 -27.48
C MET A 137 7.51 0.26 -28.05
N ASP A 138 7.63 0.30 -29.37
CA ASP A 138 8.74 0.99 -30.04
C ASP A 138 8.37 2.46 -30.23
N LEU A 139 9.13 3.35 -29.61
CA LEU A 139 8.96 4.80 -29.66
C LEU A 139 10.17 5.49 -30.32
N ARG A 140 10.99 4.75 -31.09
CA ARG A 140 12.09 5.35 -31.85
C ARG A 140 11.56 6.44 -32.79
N GLY A 141 12.27 7.56 -32.82
CA GLY A 141 11.87 8.75 -33.59
C GLY A 141 10.74 9.58 -32.96
N LYS A 142 10.23 9.20 -31.78
CA LYS A 142 9.24 9.98 -31.04
C LYS A 142 9.89 10.93 -30.04
N ARG A 143 9.34 12.13 -29.94
CA ARG A 143 9.74 13.15 -28.96
C ARG A 143 8.69 13.26 -27.85
N ALA A 144 9.14 13.16 -26.60
CA ALA A 144 8.29 13.18 -25.43
C ALA A 144 8.70 14.28 -24.44
N LEU A 145 7.70 14.92 -23.83
CA LEU A 145 7.86 15.82 -22.70
C LEU A 145 7.15 15.23 -21.49
N LEU A 146 7.88 15.03 -20.40
CA LEU A 146 7.35 14.52 -19.13
C LEU A 146 7.59 15.52 -18.01
N THR A 147 6.51 15.98 -17.38
CA THR A 147 6.64 16.83 -16.20
C THR A 147 6.86 16.01 -14.94
N GLY A 148 7.81 16.43 -14.09
CA GLY A 148 8.07 15.77 -12.81
C GLY A 148 8.76 14.42 -12.93
N GLY A 149 9.70 14.25 -13.87
CA GLY A 149 10.34 12.96 -14.18
C GLY A 149 11.44 12.49 -13.20
N ARG A 150 11.70 13.22 -12.11
CA ARG A 150 12.85 12.96 -11.23
C ARG A 150 12.75 11.68 -10.38
N ALA A 151 11.54 11.32 -9.94
CA ALA A 151 11.32 10.28 -8.92
C ALA A 151 9.92 9.68 -9.04
N LYS A 152 9.65 8.59 -8.31
CA LYS A 152 8.34 7.94 -8.24
C LYS A 152 7.83 7.57 -9.64
N ILE A 153 6.51 7.68 -9.83
CA ILE A 153 5.82 7.42 -11.09
C ILE A 153 6.48 8.13 -12.26
N GLY A 154 6.92 9.39 -12.08
CA GLY A 154 7.61 10.14 -13.12
C GLY A 154 8.91 9.46 -13.59
N MET A 155 9.74 8.97 -12.67
CA MET A 155 10.97 8.28 -13.05
C MET A 155 10.68 6.95 -13.77
N TYR A 156 9.70 6.18 -13.30
CA TYR A 156 9.28 4.95 -13.99
C TYR A 156 8.78 5.23 -15.42
N ILE A 157 7.95 6.26 -15.62
CA ILE A 157 7.49 6.67 -16.95
C ILE A 157 8.69 7.09 -17.82
N ALA A 158 9.62 7.88 -17.28
CA ALA A 158 10.81 8.31 -18.01
C ALA A 158 11.63 7.11 -18.50
N LEU A 159 11.93 6.16 -17.61
CA LEU A 159 12.67 4.95 -17.94
C LEU A 159 11.93 4.10 -18.99
N MET A 160 10.60 3.97 -18.89
CA MET A 160 9.80 3.26 -19.88
C MET A 160 9.91 3.90 -21.28
N LEU A 161 9.80 5.23 -21.38
CA LEU A 161 9.91 5.96 -22.65
C LEU A 161 11.32 5.87 -23.24
N LEU A 162 12.35 6.02 -22.41
CA LEU A 162 13.75 5.95 -22.82
C LEU A 162 14.12 4.55 -23.31
N ARG A 163 13.75 3.50 -22.57
CA ARG A 163 13.95 2.09 -22.96
C ARG A 163 13.12 1.68 -24.19
N ALA A 164 12.01 2.38 -24.45
CA ALA A 164 11.22 2.23 -25.66
C ALA A 164 11.82 2.96 -26.89
N GLY A 165 12.84 3.79 -26.74
CA GLY A 165 13.50 4.46 -27.88
C GLY A 165 13.14 5.93 -28.09
N ALA A 166 12.31 6.54 -27.24
CA ALA A 166 11.93 7.96 -27.37
C ALA A 166 13.09 8.93 -27.04
N ALA A 167 13.11 10.09 -27.70
CA ALA A 167 13.85 11.25 -27.23
C ALA A 167 13.01 11.96 -26.15
N LEU A 168 13.54 12.08 -24.93
CA LEU A 168 12.77 12.49 -23.76
C LEU A 168 13.33 13.76 -23.13
N THR A 169 12.49 14.76 -22.99
CA THR A 169 12.70 15.89 -22.08
C THR A 169 11.92 15.64 -20.80
N ILE A 170 12.60 15.69 -19.65
CA ILE A 170 11.94 15.70 -18.34
C ILE A 170 12.07 17.08 -17.69
N THR A 171 11.04 17.50 -16.96
CA THR A 171 11.11 18.70 -16.11
C THR A 171 11.13 18.34 -14.63
N THR A 172 11.85 19.12 -13.83
CA THR A 172 11.86 19.02 -12.37
C THR A 172 12.42 20.27 -11.72
N ARG A 173 12.08 20.53 -10.46
CA ARG A 173 12.72 21.59 -9.66
C ARG A 173 14.14 21.24 -9.20
N PHE A 174 14.56 19.98 -9.36
CA PHE A 174 15.87 19.49 -8.89
C PHE A 174 16.65 18.80 -10.03
N PRO A 175 17.10 19.56 -11.05
CA PRO A 175 17.69 18.98 -12.26
C PRO A 175 19.02 18.24 -12.00
N ARG A 176 19.86 18.73 -11.07
CA ARG A 176 21.11 18.07 -10.69
C ARG A 176 20.87 16.70 -10.04
N ASP A 177 19.87 16.60 -9.16
CA ASP A 177 19.49 15.32 -8.55
C ASP A 177 18.93 14.35 -9.58
N ALA A 178 18.07 14.83 -10.49
CA ALA A 178 17.57 13.99 -11.59
C ALA A 178 18.71 13.44 -12.45
N ALA A 179 19.62 14.28 -12.93
CA ALA A 179 20.77 13.85 -13.73
C ALA A 179 21.58 12.76 -13.02
N ARG A 180 21.91 12.97 -11.73
CA ARG A 180 22.61 11.98 -10.90
C ARG A 180 21.85 10.66 -10.76
N ARG A 181 20.53 10.70 -10.57
CA ARG A 181 19.70 9.49 -10.42
C ARG A 181 19.66 8.67 -11.70
N PHE A 182 19.46 9.32 -12.86
CA PHE A 182 19.44 8.62 -14.14
C PHE A 182 20.82 8.06 -14.52
N SER A 183 21.91 8.78 -14.23
CA SER A 183 23.27 8.29 -14.51
C SER A 183 23.71 7.09 -13.67
N LEU A 184 22.96 6.74 -12.61
CA LEU A 184 23.23 5.57 -11.76
C LEU A 184 22.48 4.31 -12.26
N MET A 185 21.70 4.41 -13.33
CA MET A 185 21.02 3.24 -13.91
C MET A 185 22.02 2.39 -14.70
N ASP A 186 21.97 1.08 -14.49
CA ASP A 186 22.89 0.13 -15.14
C ASP A 186 22.86 0.21 -16.68
N ASP A 187 21.69 0.55 -17.25
CA ASP A 187 21.46 0.67 -18.69
C ASP A 187 21.53 2.13 -19.20
N TYR A 188 22.10 3.06 -18.43
CA TYR A 188 22.17 4.48 -18.79
C TYR A 188 22.83 4.71 -20.15
N ASP A 189 23.92 4.01 -20.46
CA ASP A 189 24.66 4.21 -21.71
C ASP A 189 23.84 3.87 -22.97
N ASP A 190 22.78 3.07 -22.85
CA ASP A 190 21.91 2.70 -23.96
C ASP A 190 20.93 3.82 -24.40
N TRP A 191 20.63 4.76 -23.50
CA TRP A 191 19.60 5.77 -23.74
C TRP A 191 19.92 7.17 -23.20
N GLY A 192 21.00 7.34 -22.45
CA GLY A 192 21.37 8.59 -21.78
C GLY A 192 21.55 9.75 -22.75
N ASN A 193 22.01 9.47 -23.98
CA ASN A 193 22.13 10.45 -25.07
C ASN A 193 20.79 11.02 -25.56
N ARG A 194 19.66 10.40 -25.20
CA ARG A 194 18.30 10.82 -25.56
C ARG A 194 17.56 11.52 -24.42
N LEU A 195 18.18 11.67 -23.25
CA LEU A 195 17.56 12.30 -22.08
C LEU A 195 18.03 13.76 -21.94
N THR A 196 17.07 14.68 -21.96
CA THR A 196 17.27 16.09 -21.59
C THR A 196 16.59 16.38 -20.26
N VAL A 197 17.32 16.95 -19.30
CA VAL A 197 16.79 17.32 -17.98
C VAL A 197 16.69 18.83 -17.87
N VAL A 198 15.47 19.35 -17.67
CA VAL A 198 15.21 20.78 -17.56
C VAL A 198 14.76 21.15 -16.15
N GLY A 199 15.43 22.16 -15.58
CA GLY A 199 15.07 22.76 -14.30
C GLY A 199 13.87 23.68 -14.46
N VAL A 200 12.72 23.35 -13.86
CA VAL A 200 11.51 24.19 -13.93
C VAL A 200 10.70 24.12 -12.65
N ASP A 201 10.21 25.28 -12.21
CA ASP A 201 9.08 25.40 -11.30
C ASP A 201 7.79 25.68 -12.08
N LEU A 202 6.91 24.68 -12.18
CA LEU A 202 5.65 24.81 -12.94
C LEU A 202 4.65 25.80 -12.30
N ARG A 203 4.96 26.34 -11.12
CA ARG A 203 4.19 27.44 -10.51
C ARG A 203 4.54 28.81 -11.10
N ASP A 204 5.64 28.90 -11.85
CA ASP A 204 6.08 30.10 -12.54
C ASP A 204 5.71 30.01 -14.04
N PRO A 205 4.68 30.74 -14.50
CA PRO A 205 4.25 30.69 -15.90
C PRO A 205 5.35 31.11 -16.88
N ALA A 206 6.27 32.01 -16.50
CA ALA A 206 7.33 32.44 -17.40
C ALA A 206 8.30 31.29 -17.71
N GLN A 207 8.63 30.48 -16.72
CA GLN A 207 9.43 29.27 -16.90
C GLN A 207 8.71 28.21 -17.74
N VAL A 208 7.40 28.06 -17.56
CA VAL A 208 6.58 27.13 -18.37
C VAL A 208 6.62 27.54 -19.85
N THR A 209 6.42 28.83 -20.15
CA THR A 209 6.49 29.35 -21.52
C THR A 209 7.87 29.13 -22.12
N ALA A 210 8.94 29.45 -21.39
CA ALA A 210 10.31 29.25 -21.87
C ALA A 210 10.59 27.78 -22.27
N VAL A 211 10.15 26.82 -21.45
CA VAL A 211 10.29 25.39 -21.79
C VAL A 211 9.43 24.98 -22.98
N ALA A 212 8.21 25.51 -23.08
CA ALA A 212 7.35 25.23 -24.22
C ALA A 212 8.00 25.73 -25.53
N ASP A 213 8.58 26.93 -25.51
CA ASP A 213 9.27 27.52 -26.65
C ASP A 213 10.51 26.70 -27.03
N GLU A 214 11.34 26.27 -26.07
CA GLU A 214 12.49 25.39 -26.31
C GLU A 214 12.07 24.04 -26.92
N VAL A 215 11.03 23.42 -26.38
CA VAL A 215 10.52 22.13 -26.88
C VAL A 215 9.99 22.26 -28.31
N ALA A 216 9.27 23.36 -28.60
CA ALA A 216 8.75 23.67 -29.93
C ALA A 216 9.86 23.99 -30.93
N ALA A 217 10.88 24.75 -30.53
CA ALA A 217 12.03 25.10 -31.37
C ALA A 217 12.82 23.85 -31.80
N ALA A 218 12.87 22.82 -30.97
CA ALA A 218 13.50 21.54 -31.30
C ALA A 218 12.62 20.62 -32.19
N GLY A 219 11.43 21.08 -32.63
CA GLY A 219 10.57 20.41 -33.61
C GLY A 219 9.19 20.00 -33.06
N PRO A 220 8.43 19.15 -33.79
CA PRO A 220 7.13 18.63 -33.35
C PRO A 220 7.24 17.72 -32.12
N LEU A 221 6.32 17.88 -31.16
CA LEU A 221 6.20 17.01 -29.98
C LEU A 221 5.15 15.92 -30.24
N ASP A 222 5.48 14.65 -30.00
CA ASP A 222 4.55 13.54 -30.17
C ASP A 222 3.79 13.19 -28.89
N ILE A 223 4.47 13.30 -27.74
CA ILE A 223 3.97 12.80 -26.46
C ILE A 223 4.13 13.89 -25.39
N LEU A 224 3.03 14.23 -24.70
CA LEU A 224 3.03 15.08 -23.52
C LEU A 224 2.45 14.32 -22.34
N ILE A 225 3.20 14.24 -21.24
CA ILE A 225 2.76 13.63 -19.99
C ILE A 225 2.80 14.65 -18.87
N ASN A 226 1.63 15.10 -18.46
CA ASN A 226 1.44 15.97 -17.30
C ASN A 226 1.38 15.13 -16.02
N ASN A 227 2.55 14.81 -15.47
CA ASN A 227 2.68 14.00 -14.25
C ASN A 227 3.04 14.83 -13.01
N ALA A 228 3.71 15.98 -13.16
CA ALA A 228 4.10 16.79 -12.02
C ALA A 228 2.88 17.21 -11.20
N ALA A 229 2.89 16.85 -9.92
CA ALA A 229 1.87 17.20 -8.95
C ALA A 229 2.51 17.49 -7.59
N GLN A 230 1.83 18.29 -6.78
CA GLN A 230 2.17 18.45 -5.38
C GLN A 230 1.51 17.31 -4.60
N THR A 231 2.32 16.48 -3.95
CA THR A 231 1.84 15.57 -2.91
C THR A 231 1.68 16.40 -1.64
N VAL A 232 0.44 16.70 -1.27
CA VAL A 232 0.04 17.20 0.06
C VAL A 232 -0.03 16.04 1.05
#